data_AF-A0A315THG1-F1
#
_entry.id   AF-A0A315THG1-F1
#
_cell.length_a   1.000
_cell.length_b   1.000
_cell.length_c   1.000
_cell.angle_alpha   90.00
_cell.angle_beta   90.00
_cell.angle_gamma   90.00
#
_symmetry.space_group_name_H-M   'P 1'
#
loop_
_entity.id
_entity.type
_entity.pdbx_description
1 polymer ?
#
loop_
_entity_poly.entity_id
_entity_poly.type
_entity_poly.pdbx_seq_one_letter_code
_entity_poly.pdbx_strand_id
1 'polypeptide(L)' 'MADFIRRCKGKVMVSINDHPDIWRAFDGFHFECLDIRHSNTNQRQGKAEVTGELVIINWSRHLNKKAPKP' A
#
# COMPACT_ATOMS: atom_id res chain seq x y z
N MET A 1 2.52 -9.86 -11.20
CA MET A 1 1.39 -9.40 -10.36
C MET A 1 0.61 -8.25 -11.00
N ALA A 2 1.25 -7.11 -11.32
CA ALA A 2 0.57 -5.94 -11.90
C ALA A 2 -0.30 -6.26 -13.14
N ASP A 3 0.19 -7.08 -14.07
CA ASP A 3 -0.56 -7.49 -15.26
C ASP A 3 -1.83 -8.31 -14.96
N PHE A 4 -1.81 -9.10 -13.89
CA PHE A 4 -3.00 -9.81 -13.43
C PHE A 4 -4.05 -8.81 -12.94
N ILE A 5 -3.63 -7.83 -12.13
CA ILE A 5 -4.53 -6.80 -11.60
C ILE A 5 -5.13 -5.95 -12.72
N ARG A 6 -4.34 -5.60 -13.75
CA ARG A 6 -4.81 -4.83 -14.93
C ARG A 6 -5.93 -5.54 -15.69
N ARG A 7 -5.87 -6.86 -15.79
CA ARG A 7 -6.87 -7.67 -16.50
C ARG A 7 -7.99 -8.19 -15.59
N CYS A 8 -7.86 -8.02 -14.28
CA CYS A 8 -8.84 -8.53 -13.34
C CYS A 8 -10.12 -7.69 -13.42
N LYS A 9 -11.25 -8.35 -13.72
CA LYS A 9 -12.58 -7.74 -13.74
C LYS A 9 -13.18 -7.55 -12.34
N GLY A 10 -12.62 -8.25 -11.35
CA GLY A 10 -12.98 -8.10 -9.94
C GLY A 10 -12.22 -6.95 -9.28
N LYS A 11 -12.67 -6.55 -8.09
CA LYS A 11 -11.94 -5.58 -7.25
C LYS A 11 -10.77 -6.28 -6.57
N VAL A 12 -9.56 -5.76 -6.75
CA VAL A 12 -8.32 -6.31 -6.21
C VAL A 12 -7.55 -5.22 -5.46
N MET A 13 -7.15 -5.54 -4.24
CA MET A 13 -6.28 -4.73 -3.40
C MET A 13 -5.00 -5.51 -3.12
N VAL A 14 -3.86 -4.85 -3.25
CA VAL A 14 -2.55 -5.40 -2.87
C VAL A 14 -1.87 -4.44 -1.90
N SER A 15 -1.35 -5.01 -0.82
CA SER A 15 -0.49 -4.34 0.16
C SER A 15 0.93 -4.86 -0.05
N ILE A 16 1.91 -3.96 -0.23
CA ILE A 16 3.29 -4.34 -0.50
C ILE A 16 4.26 -3.28 0.00
N ASN A 17 5.46 -3.69 0.38
CA ASN A 17 6.51 -2.76 0.81
C ASN A 17 6.82 -1.73 -0.29
N ASP A 18 7.07 -0.50 0.13
CA ASP A 18 7.41 0.63 -0.74
C ASP A 18 8.84 0.46 -1.31
N HIS A 19 8.92 0.19 -2.61
CA HIS A 19 10.18 0.07 -3.34
C HIS A 19 10.04 0.70 -4.73
N PRO A 20 11.10 1.33 -5.29
CA PRO A 20 11.05 1.97 -6.61
C PRO A 20 10.51 1.07 -7.74
N ASP A 21 10.82 -0.23 -7.70
CA ASP A 21 10.35 -1.18 -8.70
C ASP A 21 8.83 -1.43 -8.63
N ILE A 22 8.21 -1.27 -7.46
CA ILE A 22 6.76 -1.38 -7.29
C ILE A 22 6.06 -0.20 -7.95
N TRP A 23 6.56 1.03 -7.73
CA TRP A 23 6.03 2.22 -8.40
C TRP A 23 6.03 2.06 -9.93
N ARG A 24 7.12 1.51 -10.49
CA ARG A 24 7.24 1.27 -11.93
C ARG A 24 6.30 0.17 -12.42
N ALA A 25 6.22 -0.95 -11.71
CA ALA A 25 5.40 -2.09 -12.12
C ALA A 25 3.89 -1.77 -12.10
N PHE A 26 3.46 -0.97 -11.12
CA PHE A 26 2.07 -0.60 -10.89
C PHE A 26 1.72 0.82 -11.35
N ASP A 27 2.54 1.41 -12.22
CA ASP A 27 2.24 2.69 -12.83
C ASP A 27 0.83 2.70 -13.45
N GLY A 28 0.12 3.81 -13.25
CA GLY A 28 -1.27 4.01 -13.66
C GLY A 28 -2.34 3.47 -12.70
N PHE A 29 -1.97 2.79 -11.60
CA PHE A 29 -2.91 2.42 -10.54
C PHE A 29 -3.04 3.50 -9.46
N HIS A 30 -4.09 3.42 -8.64
CA HIS A 30 -4.23 4.25 -7.45
C HIS A 30 -3.38 3.68 -6.31
N PHE A 31 -2.58 4.54 -5.68
CA PHE A 31 -1.71 4.23 -4.55
C PHE A 31 -2.15 4.97 -3.30
N GLU A 32 -2.11 4.29 -2.16
CA GLU A 32 -2.11 4.91 -0.83
C GLU A 32 -0.84 4.49 -0.09
N CYS A 33 -0.04 5.45 0.36
CA CYS A 33 1.16 5.18 1.18
C CYS A 33 0.76 5.11 2.65
N LEU A 34 1.21 4.07 3.34
CA LEU A 34 0.99 3.84 4.76
C LEU A 34 2.33 3.59 5.45
N ASP A 35 2.47 4.06 6.68
CA ASP A 35 3.62 3.71 7.51
C ASP A 35 3.28 2.48 8.36
N ILE A 36 4.02 1.39 8.16
CA ILE A 36 3.91 0.20 9.02
C ILE A 36 5.14 0.06 9.89
N ARG A 37 4.89 -0.21 11.16
CA ARG A 37 5.92 -0.55 12.14
C ARG A 37 5.92 -2.05 12.39
N HIS A 38 6.96 -2.74 11.96
CA HIS A 38 7.11 -4.16 12.25
C HIS A 38 7.44 -4.37 13.73
N SER A 39 6.57 -5.09 14.45
CA SER A 39 6.77 -5.44 15.87
C SER A 39 7.80 -6.56 16.08
N ASN A 40 8.21 -7.25 15.02
CA ASN A 40 9.09 -8.41 15.07
C ASN A 40 10.59 -8.07 14.91
N THR A 41 11.00 -6.82 15.19
CA THR A 41 12.42 -6.50 15.25
C THR A 41 13.01 -7.24 16.45
N ASN A 42 14.09 -7.98 16.20
CA ASN A 42 14.83 -8.71 17.23
C ASN A 42 15.17 -7.74 18.38
N GLN A 43 14.60 -7.93 19.58
CA GLN A 43 14.69 -6.98 20.70
C GLN A 43 16.14 -6.66 21.13
N ARG A 44 17.14 -7.40 20.63
CA ARG A 44 18.57 -7.17 20.84
C ARG A 44 19.18 -6.06 19.95
N GLN A 45 18.58 -5.71 18.82
CA GLN A 45 19.04 -4.60 17.96
C GLN A 45 17.95 -3.52 17.97
N GLY A 46 18.01 -2.66 18.98
CA GLY A 46 16.99 -1.66 19.27
C GLY A 46 16.74 -0.69 18.12
N LYS A 47 15.67 -0.94 17.36
CA LYS A 47 14.65 0.00 16.87
C LYS A 47 13.81 -0.76 15.84
N ALA A 48 12.49 -0.79 16.03
CA ALA A 48 11.59 -1.28 15.00
C ALA A 48 11.73 -0.36 13.79
N GLU A 49 12.29 -0.89 12.70
CA GLU A 49 12.40 -0.17 11.43
C GLU A 49 10.97 0.12 10.95
N VAL A 50 10.69 1.40 10.72
CA VAL A 50 9.43 1.83 10.09
C VAL A 50 9.68 1.70 8.60
N THR A 51 8.92 0.85 7.95
CA THR A 51 8.99 0.65 6.50
C THR A 51 7.71 1.17 5.88
N GLY A 52 7.84 1.92 4.78
CA GLY A 52 6.68 2.36 3.99
C GLY A 52 6.00 1.15 3.35
N GLU A 53 4.67 1.18 3.33
CA GLU A 53 3.82 0.23 2.62
C GLU A 53 2.96 0.97 1.60
N LEU A 54 2.73 0.34 0.44
CA LEU A 54 1.87 0.80 -0.62
C LEU A 54 0.63 -0.08 -0.70
N VAL A 55 -0.53 0.55 -0.62
CA VAL A 55 -1.81 -0.07 -0.98
C VAL A 55 -2.15 0.30 -2.42
N ILE A 56 -2.36 -0.71 -3.24
CA ILE A 56 -2.64 -0.59 -4.68
C ILE A 56 -4.03 -1.16 -4.95
N ILE A 57 -4.89 -0.37 -5.60
CA ILE A 57 -6.27 -0.79 -5.94
C ILE A 57 -6.58 -0.60 -7.42
N ASN A 58 -7.38 -1.51 -7.98
CA ASN A 58 -7.84 -1.46 -9.38
C ASN A 58 -9.22 -0.84 -9.58
N TRP A 59 -9.75 -0.15 -8.57
CA TRP A 59 -11.03 0.54 -8.65
C TRP A 59 -10.92 1.97 -8.11
N SER A 60 -11.80 2.86 -8.59
CA SER A 60 -11.87 4.23 -8.08
C SER A 60 -12.41 4.25 -6.65
N ARG A 61 -11.60 4.70 -5.70
CA ARG A 61 -12.04 4.94 -4.32
C ARG A 61 -12.71 6.31 -4.25
N HIS A 62 -14.04 6.34 -4.20
CA HIS A 62 -14.76 7.55 -3.79
C HIS A 62 -14.66 7.68 -2.27
N LEU A 63 -13.63 8.36 -1.77
CA LEU A 63 -13.53 8.74 -0.37
C LEU A 63 -14.61 9.80 -0.08
N ASN A 64 -15.70 9.38 0.57
CA ASN A 64 -16.61 10.32 1.22
C ASN A 64 -15.87 10.88 2.43
N LYS A 65 -15.24 12.05 2.29
CA LYS A 65 -14.61 12.77 3.39
C LYS A 65 -15.72 13.24 4.35
N LYS A 66 -16.21 12.36 5.22
CA LYS A 66 -16.85 12.84 6.45
C LYS A 66 -15.77 13.55 7.24
N ALA A 67 -15.91 14.87 7.34
CA ALA A 67 -15.03 15.74 8.10
C ALA A 67 -14.74 15.15 9.49
N PRO A 68 -13.53 15.34 10.04
CA PRO A 68 -13.26 14.95 11.42
C PRO A 68 -14.32 15.62 12.32
N LYS A 69 -15.00 14.81 13.14
CA LYS A 69 -15.90 15.33 14.17
C LYS A 69 -15.07 16.14 15.18
N PRO A 70 -15.64 17.24 15.72
CA PRO A 70 -14.95 18.15 16.64
C PRO A 70 -14.50 17.43 17.91
#